data_AF-A0AAI9VG79-F1
#
_entry.id   AF-A0AAI9VG79-F1
#
_cell.length_a   1.000
_cell.length_b   1.000
_cell.length_c   1.000
_cell.angle_alpha   90.00
_cell.angle_beta   90.00
_cell.angle_gamma   90.00
#
_symmetry.space_group_name_H-M   'P 1'
#
loop_
_entity.id
_entity.type
_entity.pdbx_description
1 polymer ?
#
loop_
_entity_poly.entity_id
_entity_poly.type
_entity_poly.pdbx_seq_one_letter_code
_entity_poly.pdbx_strand_id
1 'polypeptide(L)'
;MGSIPLPDLSHISPSTAKIVSALSLHAHYEGGFYIETDRAPTSIPSPFPATPASASNGAAPSTNDPDCPPLTTEQQRRALSSAIFYYLAPTSPIGHFHRNRSRITHSLHRSRGRYVVLQPDGVIESFVVGGNVAAGERLQWTVEGGRL
;
A
#
# COMPACT_ATOMS: atom_id res chain seq x y z
N MET A 1 -19.50 -11.53 13.34
CA MET A 1 -18.35 -11.24 12.45
C MET A 1 -18.76 -11.64 11.05
N GLY A 2 -18.76 -10.72 10.08
CA GLY A 2 -19.03 -11.07 8.68
C GLY A 2 -17.73 -11.43 7.97
N SER A 3 -17.59 -12.68 7.53
CA SER A 3 -16.51 -13.07 6.62
C SER A 3 -16.78 -12.47 5.26
N ILE A 4 -15.94 -11.54 4.81
CA ILE A 4 -15.91 -11.11 3.41
C ILE A 4 -15.59 -12.36 2.57
N PRO A 5 -16.42 -12.74 1.58
CA PRO A 5 -16.12 -13.88 0.73
C PRO A 5 -14.83 -13.60 -0.06
N LEU A 6 -13.94 -14.58 -0.15
CA LEU A 6 -12.78 -14.49 -1.04
C LEU A 6 -13.27 -14.26 -2.48
N PRO A 7 -12.64 -13.35 -3.25
CA PRO A 7 -13.08 -13.05 -4.60
C PRO A 7 -12.97 -14.29 -5.49
N ASP A 8 -13.93 -14.48 -6.40
CA ASP A 8 -13.89 -15.61 -7.33
C ASP A 8 -12.67 -15.52 -8.25
N LEU A 9 -11.84 -16.57 -8.19
CA LEU A 9 -10.60 -16.69 -8.93
C LEU A 9 -10.79 -17.38 -10.29
N SER A 10 -12.01 -17.82 -10.63
CA SER A 10 -12.35 -18.54 -11.87
C SER A 10 -11.95 -17.79 -13.15
N HIS A 11 -12.02 -16.45 -13.14
CA HIS A 11 -11.69 -15.59 -14.28
C HIS A 11 -10.20 -15.31 -14.47
N ILE A 12 -9.32 -15.85 -13.61
CA ILE A 12 -7.89 -15.54 -13.65
C ILE A 12 -7.21 -16.24 -14.84
N SER A 13 -6.62 -15.44 -15.75
CA SER A 13 -5.78 -15.93 -16.84
C SER A 13 -4.74 -16.95 -16.33
N PRO A 14 -4.50 -18.08 -17.02
CA PRO A 14 -3.53 -19.09 -16.58
C PRO A 14 -2.12 -18.54 -16.27
N SER A 15 -1.73 -17.45 -16.95
CA SER A 15 -0.49 -16.71 -16.67
C SER A 15 -0.49 -16.07 -15.27
N THR A 16 -1.54 -15.32 -14.95
CA THR A 16 -1.76 -14.68 -13.64
C THR A 16 -1.93 -15.72 -12.54
N ALA A 17 -2.70 -16.79 -12.76
CA ALA A 17 -2.91 -17.85 -11.77
C ALA A 17 -1.58 -18.51 -11.38
N LYS A 18 -0.72 -18.77 -12.37
CA LYS A 18 0.63 -19.32 -12.16
C LYS A 18 1.54 -18.36 -11.37
N ILE A 19 1.46 -17.05 -11.59
CA ILE A 19 2.23 -16.05 -10.82
C ILE A 19 1.72 -15.94 -9.37
N VAL A 20 0.40 -15.83 -9.19
CA VAL A 20 -0.25 -15.74 -7.88
C VAL A 20 0.07 -16.99 -7.04
N SER A 21 -0.01 -18.18 -7.62
CA SER A 21 0.35 -19.44 -6.95
C SER A 21 1.85 -19.53 -6.65
N ALA A 22 2.73 -19.23 -7.62
CA ALA A 22 4.19 -19.40 -7.45
C ALA A 22 4.83 -18.38 -6.49
N LEU A 23 4.17 -17.26 -6.20
CA LEU A 23 4.60 -16.26 -5.22
C LEU A 23 3.69 -16.23 -3.96
N SER A 24 2.76 -17.18 -3.83
CA SER A 24 1.79 -17.27 -2.72
C SER A 24 1.02 -15.97 -2.44
N LEU A 25 0.64 -15.24 -3.49
CA LEU A 25 -0.03 -13.94 -3.36
C LEU A 25 -1.51 -14.09 -2.95
N HIS A 26 -1.97 -13.16 -2.13
CA HIS A 26 -3.36 -13.04 -1.68
C HIS A 26 -3.98 -11.76 -2.28
N ALA A 27 -5.30 -11.65 -2.37
CA ALA A 27 -5.94 -10.40 -2.81
C ALA A 27 -5.66 -9.27 -1.81
N HIS A 28 -5.31 -8.08 -2.31
CA HIS A 28 -5.12 -6.89 -1.48
C HIS A 28 -6.43 -6.09 -1.36
N TYR A 29 -6.69 -5.47 -0.21
CA TYR A 29 -7.94 -4.73 0.03
C TYR A 29 -8.07 -3.45 -0.84
N GLU A 30 -6.94 -2.94 -1.32
CA GLU A 30 -6.88 -1.81 -2.28
C GLU A 30 -6.96 -2.30 -3.75
N GLY A 31 -7.14 -3.59 -4.01
CA GLY A 31 -7.05 -4.19 -5.34
C GLY A 31 -5.64 -4.68 -5.68
N GLY A 32 -5.55 -5.56 -6.69
CA GLY A 32 -4.34 -6.33 -6.99
C GLY A 32 -4.11 -7.51 -6.03
N PHE A 33 -2.94 -8.13 -6.16
CA PHE A 33 -2.47 -9.23 -5.33
C PHE A 33 -1.17 -8.86 -4.61
N TYR A 34 -0.97 -9.36 -3.39
CA TYR A 34 0.22 -9.06 -2.57
C TYR A 34 0.65 -10.22 -1.66
N ILE A 35 1.89 -10.16 -1.18
CA ILE A 35 2.34 -10.89 0.01
C ILE A 35 3.44 -10.07 0.70
N GLU A 36 3.50 -10.09 2.03
CA GLU A 36 4.66 -9.61 2.79
C GLU A 36 5.81 -10.62 2.70
N THR A 37 6.98 -10.16 2.26
CA THR A 37 8.18 -10.98 2.03
C THR A 37 9.27 -10.76 3.07
N ASP A 38 9.27 -9.61 3.74
CA ASP A 38 10.15 -9.27 4.85
C ASP A 38 9.43 -8.36 5.86
N ARG A 39 9.80 -8.52 7.13
CA ARG A 39 9.53 -7.57 8.20
C ARG A 39 10.71 -7.57 9.16
N ALA A 40 11.38 -6.44 9.29
CA ALA A 40 12.56 -6.33 10.14
C ALA A 40 12.22 -6.67 11.61
N PRO A 41 13.00 -7.55 12.28
CA PRO A 41 12.80 -7.88 13.70
C PRO A 41 13.11 -6.68 14.60
N THR A 42 13.89 -5.72 14.13
CA THR A 42 14.16 -4.45 14.81
C THR A 42 12.88 -3.59 14.86
N SER A 43 12.27 -3.52 16.03
CA SER A 43 11.16 -2.60 16.32
C SER A 43 11.68 -1.27 16.88
N ILE A 44 11.20 -0.16 16.31
CA ILE A 44 11.58 1.22 16.66
C ILE A 44 10.35 2.02 17.13
N PRO A 45 10.53 3.12 17.88
CA PRO A 45 9.46 4.10 18.09
C PRO A 45 8.92 4.63 16.76
N SER A 46 7.61 4.83 16.69
CA SER A 46 6.91 5.45 15.57
C SER A 46 7.08 6.97 15.65
N PRO A 47 7.58 7.65 14.60
CA PRO A 47 7.62 9.12 14.55
C PRO A 47 6.23 9.73 14.22
N PHE A 48 5.19 8.90 14.10
CA PHE A 48 3.86 9.32 13.66
C PHE A 48 2.84 9.35 14.80
N PRO A 49 1.85 10.27 14.78
CA PRO A 49 0.72 10.27 15.72
C PRO A 49 -0.05 8.95 15.75
N ALA A 50 -0.68 8.64 16.89
CA ALA A 50 -1.50 7.44 17.03
C ALA A 50 -2.81 7.49 16.21
N THR A 51 -3.37 8.69 15.98
CA THR A 51 -4.60 8.90 15.20
C THR A 51 -4.47 8.34 13.77
N PRO A 52 -5.43 7.53 13.26
CA PRO A 52 -5.30 6.82 11.97
C PRO A 52 -4.96 7.70 10.76
N ALA A 53 -4.29 7.12 9.76
CA ALA A 53 -3.86 7.85 8.56
C ALA A 53 -5.03 8.36 7.71
N SER A 54 -6.20 7.70 7.78
CA SER A 54 -7.42 8.08 7.06
C SER A 54 -8.25 9.17 7.76
N ALA A 55 -7.89 9.57 8.99
CA ALA A 55 -8.75 10.41 9.84
C ALA A 55 -8.55 11.94 9.67
N SER A 56 -7.56 12.40 8.90
CA SER A 56 -7.14 13.82 8.93
C SER A 56 -7.99 14.79 8.10
N ASN A 57 -9.31 14.64 8.07
CA ASN A 57 -10.23 15.62 7.48
C ASN A 57 -10.70 16.62 8.54
N GLY A 58 -9.77 17.41 9.07
CA GLY A 58 -10.03 18.57 9.96
C GLY A 58 -10.56 18.26 11.37
N ALA A 59 -11.17 17.11 11.60
CA ALA A 59 -11.64 16.69 12.91
C ALA A 59 -10.45 16.47 13.86
N ALA A 60 -10.35 17.30 14.91
CA ALA A 60 -9.51 17.00 16.05
C ALA A 60 -9.99 15.67 16.69
N PRO A 61 -9.08 14.80 17.17
CA PRO A 61 -9.51 13.62 17.92
C PRO A 61 -10.28 14.08 19.16
N SER A 62 -11.49 13.53 19.35
CA SER A 62 -12.28 13.78 20.55
C SER A 62 -11.62 13.12 21.76
N THR A 63 -10.73 13.85 22.43
CA THR A 63 -10.03 13.44 23.67
C THR A 63 -10.96 13.17 24.86
N ASN A 64 -12.26 13.30 24.65
CA ASN A 64 -13.33 13.19 25.64
C ASN A 64 -14.26 11.99 25.34
N ASP A 65 -13.87 11.09 24.44
CA ASP A 65 -14.55 9.81 24.23
C ASP A 65 -14.10 8.82 25.33
N PRO A 66 -14.98 8.44 26.28
CA PRO A 66 -14.61 7.61 27.42
C PRO A 66 -14.39 6.13 27.04
N ASP A 67 -14.88 5.69 25.89
CA ASP A 67 -14.70 4.31 25.40
C ASP A 67 -13.42 4.17 24.56
N CYS A 68 -12.70 5.26 24.30
CA CYS A 68 -11.38 5.22 23.66
C CYS A 68 -10.32 4.70 24.67
N PRO A 69 -9.75 3.50 24.49
CA PRO A 69 -8.78 2.96 25.42
C PRO A 69 -7.51 3.84 25.45
N PRO A 70 -6.90 4.06 26.63
CA PRO A 70 -5.71 4.90 26.76
C PRO A 70 -4.58 4.34 25.89
N LEU A 71 -4.05 5.19 25.01
CA LEU A 71 -3.04 4.83 24.02
C LEU A 71 -1.80 4.25 24.71
N THR A 72 -1.52 2.97 24.43
CA THR A 72 -0.39 2.27 25.06
C THR A 72 0.92 2.56 24.32
N THR A 73 2.03 2.52 25.04
CA THR A 73 3.38 2.79 24.49
C THR A 73 3.75 1.85 23.35
N GLU A 74 3.17 0.64 23.28
CA GLU A 74 3.35 -0.30 22.17
C GLU A 74 2.64 0.13 20.88
N GLN A 75 1.52 0.86 20.96
CA GLN A 75 0.87 1.45 19.76
C GLN A 75 1.73 2.56 19.13
N GLN A 76 2.78 3.01 19.83
CA GLN A 76 3.80 3.94 19.33
C GLN A 76 5.07 3.22 18.86
N ARG A 77 5.02 1.93 18.50
CA ARG A 77 6.16 1.18 17.94
C ARG A 77 5.84 0.59 16.56
N ARG A 78 6.87 0.42 15.72
CA ARG A 78 6.78 -0.14 14.35
C ARG A 78 8.04 -0.91 13.99
N ALA A 79 7.94 -1.91 13.12
CA ALA A 79 9.11 -2.51 12.48
C ALA A 79 9.92 -1.44 11.73
N LEU A 80 11.25 -1.57 11.70
CA LEU A 80 12.16 -0.66 10.99
C LEU A 80 11.78 -0.57 9.50
N SER A 81 11.66 -1.73 8.84
CA SER A 81 11.19 -1.92 7.47
C SER A 81 10.23 -3.10 7.35
N SER A 82 9.50 -3.13 6.25
CA SER A 82 8.83 -4.31 5.70
C SER A 82 8.88 -4.24 4.18
N ALA A 83 8.88 -5.38 3.50
CA ALA A 83 8.85 -5.47 2.05
C ALA A 83 7.71 -6.38 1.59
N ILE A 84 7.13 -6.08 0.43
CA ILE A 84 6.04 -6.86 -0.17
C ILE A 84 6.36 -7.15 -1.64
N PHE A 85 5.81 -8.24 -2.17
CA PHE A 85 5.44 -8.28 -3.59
C PHE A 85 4.06 -7.64 -3.75
N TYR A 86 3.87 -6.87 -4.81
CA TYR A 86 2.59 -6.35 -5.25
C TYR A 86 2.43 -6.57 -6.75
N TYR A 87 1.25 -7.01 -7.19
CA TYR A 87 0.99 -7.46 -8.55
C TYR A 87 -0.41 -7.06 -9.03
N LEU A 88 -0.47 -6.19 -10.03
CA LEU A 88 -1.69 -5.87 -10.78
C LEU A 88 -1.83 -6.82 -11.97
N ALA A 89 -3.04 -7.31 -12.21
CA ALA A 89 -3.35 -8.27 -13.26
C ALA A 89 -4.64 -7.88 -14.00
N PRO A 90 -4.92 -8.42 -15.20
CA PRO A 90 -6.14 -8.05 -15.95
C PRO A 90 -7.46 -8.24 -15.19
N THR A 91 -7.51 -9.17 -14.21
CA THR A 91 -8.66 -9.40 -13.32
C THR A 91 -8.72 -8.47 -12.11
N SER A 92 -7.63 -7.81 -11.74
CA SER A 92 -7.57 -6.79 -10.70
C SER A 92 -6.49 -5.75 -11.10
N PRO A 93 -6.81 -4.86 -12.06
CA PRO A 93 -5.80 -4.04 -12.75
C PRO A 93 -5.55 -2.68 -12.09
N ILE A 94 -6.26 -2.39 -10.99
CA ILE A 94 -6.24 -1.10 -10.29
C ILE A 94 -5.85 -1.34 -8.83
N GLY A 95 -4.80 -0.64 -8.39
CA GLY A 95 -4.63 -0.29 -6.98
C GLY A 95 -5.36 1.02 -6.74
N HIS A 96 -6.27 1.05 -5.78
CA HIS A 96 -7.06 2.24 -5.44
C HIS A 96 -6.22 3.24 -4.63
N PHE A 97 -6.59 4.51 -4.67
CA PHE A 97 -5.91 5.58 -3.90
C PHE A 97 -5.91 5.26 -2.40
N HIS A 98 -4.76 5.40 -1.77
CA HIS A 98 -4.53 5.03 -0.37
C HIS A 98 -3.38 5.86 0.21
N ARG A 99 -3.37 6.07 1.53
CA ARG A 99 -2.45 7.02 2.17
C ARG A 99 -1.62 6.39 3.27
N ASN A 100 -0.32 6.23 3.02
CA ASN A 100 0.64 5.83 4.05
C ASN A 100 1.22 7.05 4.79
N ARG A 101 1.64 6.86 6.05
CA ARG A 101 2.39 7.86 6.83
C ARG A 101 3.89 7.81 6.52
N SER A 102 4.41 6.61 6.28
CA SER A 102 5.78 6.39 5.82
C SER A 102 5.85 6.66 4.32
N ARG A 103 7.00 7.14 3.84
CA ARG A 103 7.35 7.06 2.42
C ARG A 103 7.40 5.59 1.98
N ILE A 104 6.96 5.29 0.76
CA ILE A 104 7.07 3.96 0.15
C ILE A 104 7.98 4.06 -1.06
N THR A 105 9.12 3.39 -1.02
CA THR A 105 9.94 3.13 -2.22
C THR A 105 9.43 1.87 -2.90
N HIS A 106 9.21 1.97 -4.20
CA HIS A 106 8.71 0.89 -5.05
C HIS A 106 9.73 0.60 -6.14
N SER A 107 9.92 -0.68 -6.48
CA SER A 107 10.83 -1.11 -7.54
C SER A 107 10.10 -2.05 -8.50
N LEU A 108 10.21 -1.78 -9.81
CA LEU A 108 9.56 -2.56 -10.86
C LEU A 108 10.33 -3.84 -11.14
N HIS A 109 9.74 -5.00 -10.86
CA HIS A 109 10.36 -6.29 -11.18
C HIS A 109 10.09 -6.74 -12.63
N ARG A 110 8.87 -6.50 -13.15
CA ARG A 110 8.43 -6.88 -14.51
C ARG A 110 7.29 -5.97 -15.00
N SER A 111 7.00 -6.06 -16.30
CA SER A 111 5.88 -5.41 -17.01
C SER A 111 5.91 -3.87 -16.97
N ARG A 112 4.73 -3.23 -16.90
CA ARG A 112 4.53 -1.79 -17.08
C ARG A 112 3.21 -1.37 -16.44
N GLY A 113 3.17 -0.17 -15.86
CA GLY A 113 1.97 0.42 -15.27
C GLY A 113 1.99 1.95 -15.32
N ARG A 114 0.94 2.58 -14.78
CA ARG A 114 0.87 4.04 -14.56
C ARG A 114 0.56 4.29 -13.09
N TYR A 115 1.35 5.14 -12.46
CA TYR A 115 1.01 5.73 -11.16
C TYR A 115 0.25 7.05 -11.37
N VAL A 116 -0.66 7.33 -10.45
CA VAL A 116 -1.27 8.62 -10.22
C VAL A 116 -1.06 8.90 -8.73
N VAL A 117 -0.58 10.09 -8.39
CA VAL A 117 -0.30 10.48 -7.00
C VAL A 117 -0.93 11.85 -6.76
N LEU A 118 -1.79 11.93 -5.76
CA LEU A 118 -2.45 13.17 -5.35
C LEU A 118 -1.70 13.76 -4.15
N GLN A 119 -1.16 14.97 -4.32
CA GLN A 119 -0.49 15.70 -3.27
C GLN A 119 -1.49 16.44 -2.35
N PRO A 120 -1.11 16.77 -1.10
CA PRO A 120 -2.01 17.43 -0.14
C PRO A 120 -2.50 18.84 -0.54
N ASP A 121 -1.84 19.47 -1.52
CA ASP A 121 -2.21 20.75 -2.13
C ASP A 121 -3.20 20.61 -3.30
N GLY A 122 -3.59 19.38 -3.65
CA GLY A 122 -4.46 19.06 -4.79
C GLY A 122 -3.72 18.82 -6.11
N VAL A 123 -2.39 18.96 -6.16
CA VAL A 123 -1.61 18.72 -7.39
C VAL A 123 -1.53 17.21 -7.68
N ILE A 124 -1.82 16.83 -8.92
CA ILE A 124 -1.76 15.45 -9.39
C ILE A 124 -0.47 15.22 -10.20
N GLU A 125 0.39 14.31 -9.73
CA GLU A 125 1.48 13.74 -10.54
C GLU A 125 0.99 12.45 -11.22
N SER A 126 1.34 12.22 -12.48
CA SER A 126 1.18 10.89 -13.09
C SER A 126 2.32 10.54 -14.04
N PHE A 127 2.88 9.35 -13.83
CA PHE A 127 4.05 8.85 -14.54
C PHE A 127 3.89 7.37 -14.89
N VAL A 128 4.68 6.91 -15.86
CA VAL A 128 4.75 5.50 -16.24
C VAL A 128 5.85 4.81 -15.44
N VAL A 129 5.54 3.62 -14.94
CA VAL A 129 6.53 2.69 -14.39
C VAL A 129 6.73 1.59 -15.42
N GLY A 130 7.97 1.35 -15.83
CA GLY A 130 8.26 0.55 -17.03
C GLY A 130 9.74 0.46 -17.34
N GLY A 131 10.09 -0.39 -18.30
CA GLY A 131 11.48 -0.68 -18.68
C GLY A 131 12.10 0.33 -19.66
N ASN A 132 11.30 1.18 -20.33
CA ASN A 132 11.84 2.13 -21.31
C ASN A 132 12.35 3.41 -20.63
N VAL A 133 13.46 3.29 -19.89
CA VAL A 133 14.09 4.40 -19.17
C VAL A 133 14.52 5.54 -20.08
N ALA A 134 14.85 5.26 -21.35
CA ALA A 134 15.17 6.27 -22.36
C ALA A 134 13.96 7.14 -22.76
N ALA A 135 12.74 6.63 -22.58
CA ALA A 135 11.48 7.38 -22.72
C ALA A 135 10.96 7.94 -21.37
N GLY A 136 11.78 7.93 -20.31
CA GLY A 136 11.42 8.45 -18.99
C GLY A 136 10.55 7.52 -18.12
N GLU A 137 10.42 6.24 -18.47
CA GLU A 137 9.72 5.27 -17.62
C GLU A 137 10.54 4.97 -16.36
N ARG A 138 9.88 4.90 -15.20
CA ARG A 138 10.55 4.72 -13.91
C ARG A 138 10.68 3.23 -13.55
N LEU A 139 11.91 2.76 -13.33
CA LEU A 139 12.19 1.44 -12.74
C LEU A 139 12.07 1.45 -11.20
N GLN A 140 12.34 2.59 -10.56
CA GLN A 140 12.21 2.77 -9.11
C GLN A 140 11.71 4.19 -8.82
N TRP A 141 10.83 4.34 -7.82
CA TRP A 141 10.30 5.63 -7.38
C TRP A 141 9.94 5.59 -5.89
N THR A 142 9.83 6.75 -5.25
CA THR A 142 9.24 6.87 -3.92
C THR A 142 7.99 7.73 -3.97
N VAL A 143 6.91 7.27 -3.32
CA VAL A 143 5.79 8.14 -2.92
C VAL A 143 6.05 8.55 -1.47
N GLU A 144 6.17 9.85 -1.21
CA GLU A 144 6.37 10.37 0.15
C GLU A 144 5.10 10.23 1.00
N GLY A 145 5.27 10.13 2.32
CA GLY A 145 4.15 9.98 3.25
C GLY A 145 3.15 11.15 3.19
N GLY A 146 1.87 10.84 3.39
CA GLY A 146 0.77 11.82 3.35
C GLY A 146 0.21 12.12 1.96
N ARG A 147 0.76 11.54 0.89
CA ARG A 147 0.20 11.56 -0.47
C ARG A 147 -0.77 10.40 -0.69
N LEU A 148 -1.76 10.60 -1.56
CA LEU A 148 -2.80 9.64 -1.97
C LEU A 148 -2.49 8.98 -3.32
#